data_AF-A0A524RRG1-F1
#
_entry.id   AF-A0A524RRG1-F1
#
_cell.length_a   1.000
_cell.length_b   1.000
_cell.length_c   1.000
_cell.angle_alpha   90.00
_cell.angle_beta   90.00
_cell.angle_gamma   90.00
#
_symmetry.space_group_name_H-M   'P 1'
#
loop_
_entity.id
_entity.type
_entity.pdbx_description
1 polymer ?
#
loop_
_entity_poly.entity_id
_entity_poly.type
_entity_poly.pdbx_seq_one_letter_code
_entity_poly.pdbx_strand_id
1 'polypeptide(L)'
;MAKRPPWGWIAFIGALLLLPGPTLRLLFGVAQGLTLLFLLVPLVGSVAAWIWWRRLQSSVVTCPRCGTLTMQASRCPACGYGLDGADGADTTPGMPTSRAGDVIDVQASSVDD
;
A
#
# COMPACT_ATOMS: atom_id res chain seq x y z
N MET A 1 -38.97 -65.30 16.13
CA MET A 1 -38.97 -64.08 15.29
C MET A 1 -37.67 -63.32 15.52
N ALA A 2 -36.68 -63.52 14.65
CA ALA A 2 -35.39 -62.84 14.76
C ALA A 2 -35.57 -61.36 14.39
N LYS A 3 -35.50 -60.46 15.39
CA LYS A 3 -35.47 -59.01 15.15
C LYS A 3 -34.14 -58.72 14.44
N ARG A 4 -34.22 -58.42 13.15
CA ARG A 4 -33.08 -57.99 12.34
C ARG A 4 -32.46 -56.78 13.04
N PRO A 5 -31.16 -56.78 13.38
CA PRO A 5 -30.56 -55.66 14.08
C PRO A 5 -30.74 -54.39 13.23
N PRO A 6 -31.06 -53.24 13.84
CA PRO A 6 -31.40 -52.00 13.13
C PRO A 6 -30.13 -51.32 12.59
N TRP A 7 -29.38 -52.04 11.75
CA TRP A 7 -28.06 -51.67 11.26
C TRP A 7 -28.09 -50.36 10.46
N GLY A 8 -29.19 -50.11 9.73
CA GLY A 8 -29.41 -48.84 9.05
C GLY A 8 -29.55 -47.64 10.00
N TRP A 9 -30.17 -47.83 11.16
CA TRP A 9 -30.31 -46.79 12.19
C TRP A 9 -28.99 -46.52 12.91
N ILE A 10 -28.18 -47.56 13.13
CA ILE A 10 -26.84 -47.43 13.74
C ILE A 10 -25.88 -46.74 12.76
N ALA A 11 -25.95 -47.05 11.47
CA ALA A 11 -25.18 -46.36 10.44
C ALA A 11 -25.60 -44.88 10.30
N PHE A 12 -26.90 -44.60 10.40
CA PHE A 12 -27.44 -43.24 10.36
C PHE A 12 -27.02 -42.42 11.59
N ILE A 13 -27.14 -42.97 12.80
CA ILE A 13 -26.65 -42.33 14.02
C ILE A 13 -25.13 -42.19 13.98
N GLY A 14 -24.39 -43.21 13.55
CA GLY A 14 -22.93 -43.15 13.40
C GLY A 14 -22.48 -42.05 12.44
N ALA A 15 -23.15 -41.90 11.30
CA ALA A 15 -22.91 -40.80 10.38
C ALA A 15 -23.26 -39.43 11.00
N LEU A 16 -24.38 -39.35 11.73
CA LEU A 16 -24.82 -38.14 12.44
C LEU A 16 -23.93 -37.78 13.65
N LEU A 17 -23.24 -38.76 14.24
CA LEU A 17 -22.32 -38.65 15.38
C LEU A 17 -20.85 -38.47 14.95
N LEU A 18 -20.49 -38.83 13.70
CA LEU A 18 -19.29 -38.35 13.02
C LEU A 18 -19.45 -36.92 12.49
N LEU A 19 -20.69 -36.50 12.24
CA LEU A 19 -21.03 -35.14 11.81
C LEU A 19 -20.61 -34.00 12.77
N PRO A 20 -20.63 -34.13 14.12
CA PRO A 20 -20.29 -33.04 15.04
C PRO A 20 -18.79 -32.88 15.28
N GLY A 21 -17.96 -33.88 14.94
CA GLY A 21 -16.55 -33.92 15.33
C GLY A 21 -15.58 -33.62 14.18
N PRO A 22 -15.17 -34.64 13.42
CA PRO A 22 -14.15 -34.51 12.37
C PRO A 22 -14.58 -33.61 11.19
N THR A 23 -15.83 -33.74 10.73
CA THR A 23 -16.33 -32.98 9.58
C THR A 23 -16.42 -31.49 9.89
N LEU A 24 -16.89 -31.14 11.10
CA LEU A 24 -16.95 -29.75 11.55
C LEU A 24 -15.56 -29.13 11.73
N ARG A 25 -14.57 -29.90 12.21
CA ARG A 25 -13.18 -29.44 12.30
C ARG A 25 -12.55 -29.16 10.94
N LEU A 26 -12.78 -30.04 9.95
CA LEU A 26 -12.30 -29.80 8.58
C LEU A 26 -13.00 -28.59 7.95
N LEU A 27 -14.33 -28.46 8.10
CA LEU A 27 -15.08 -27.32 7.58
C LEU A 27 -14.61 -26.01 8.20
N PHE A 28 -14.44 -25.95 9.52
CA PHE A 28 -13.94 -24.75 10.18
C PHE A 28 -12.49 -24.42 9.81
N GLY A 29 -11.64 -25.44 9.65
CA GLY A 29 -10.26 -25.23 9.21
C GLY A 29 -10.18 -24.62 7.80
N VAL A 30 -10.95 -25.15 6.85
CA VAL A 30 -11.02 -24.64 5.47
C VAL A 30 -11.71 -23.27 5.43
N ALA A 31 -12.83 -23.11 6.14
CA ALA A 31 -13.55 -21.84 6.21
C ALA A 31 -12.66 -20.75 6.80
N GLN A 32 -11.98 -21.03 7.91
CA GLN A 32 -11.08 -20.07 8.55
C GLN A 32 -9.87 -19.76 7.67
N GLY A 33 -9.28 -20.76 7.00
CA GLY A 33 -8.22 -20.53 6.01
C GLY A 33 -8.68 -19.63 4.88
N LEU A 34 -9.89 -19.85 4.35
CA LEU A 34 -10.47 -19.03 3.28
C LEU A 34 -10.80 -17.61 3.76
N THR A 35 -11.34 -17.46 4.98
CA THR A 35 -11.58 -16.15 5.60
C THR A 35 -10.26 -15.38 5.78
N LEU A 36 -9.21 -16.04 6.29
CA LEU A 36 -7.89 -15.44 6.40
C LEU A 36 -7.34 -15.04 5.02
N LEU A 37 -7.48 -15.88 4.00
CA LEU A 37 -7.05 -15.55 2.64
C LEU A 37 -7.78 -14.32 2.10
N PHE A 38 -9.11 -14.28 2.24
CA PHE A 38 -9.93 -13.14 1.83
C PHE A 38 -9.60 -11.86 2.59
N LEU A 39 -9.14 -11.94 3.83
CA LEU A 39 -8.73 -10.78 4.62
C LEU A 39 -7.29 -10.35 4.27
N LEU A 40 -6.39 -11.30 4.05
CA LEU A 40 -4.98 -11.04 3.79
C LEU A 40 -4.74 -10.51 2.37
N VAL A 41 -5.48 -11.00 1.37
CA VAL A 41 -5.39 -10.55 -0.02
C VAL A 41 -5.58 -9.03 -0.17
N PRO A 42 -6.66 -8.39 0.33
CA PRO A 42 -6.83 -6.95 0.23
C PRO A 42 -5.81 -6.19 1.08
N LEU A 43 -5.38 -6.75 2.22
CA LEU A 43 -4.38 -6.12 3.08
C LEU A 43 -3.03 -6.01 2.36
N VAL A 44 -2.56 -7.12 1.78
CA VAL A 44 -1.33 -7.18 0.99
C VAL A 44 -1.49 -6.39 -0.30
N GLY A 45 -2.65 -6.47 -0.96
CA GLY A 45 -2.95 -5.70 -2.17
C GLY A 45 -2.88 -4.20 -1.95
N SER A 46 -3.36 -3.70 -0.81
CA SER A 46 -3.29 -2.28 -0.44
C SER A 46 -1.84 -1.82 -0.27
N VAL A 47 -1.01 -2.62 0.41
CA VAL A 47 0.42 -2.32 0.60
C VAL A 47 1.17 -2.37 -0.74
N ALA A 48 0.90 -3.39 -1.56
CA ALA A 48 1.51 -3.53 -2.88
C ALA A 48 1.14 -2.38 -3.81
N ALA A 49 -0.14 -1.99 -3.85
CA ALA A 49 -0.62 -0.86 -4.63
C ALA A 49 0.04 0.45 -4.18
N TRP A 50 0.19 0.67 -2.87
CA TRP A 50 0.86 1.84 -2.33
C TRP A 50 2.34 1.91 -2.74
N ILE A 51 3.07 0.80 -2.60
CA ILE A 51 4.49 0.72 -2.98
C ILE A 51 4.65 0.94 -4.50
N TRP A 52 3.77 0.33 -5.30
CA TRP A 52 3.78 0.48 -6.75
C TRP A 52 3.51 1.94 -7.15
N TRP A 53 2.51 2.59 -6.56
CA TRP A 53 2.21 4.00 -6.81
C TRP A 53 3.36 4.93 -6.44
N ARG A 54 4.03 4.66 -5.30
CA ARG A 54 5.16 5.47 -4.85
C ARG A 54 6.36 5.38 -5.80
N ARG A 55 6.58 4.20 -6.41
CA ARG A 55 7.57 4.00 -7.48
C ARG A 55 7.21 4.77 -8.75
N LEU A 56 5.93 4.88 -9.09
CA LEU A 56 5.50 5.69 -10.24
C LEU A 56 5.70 7.19 -9.99
N GLN A 57 5.40 7.66 -8.78
CA GLN A 57 5.57 9.06 -8.40
C GLN A 57 7.03 9.52 -8.38
N SER A 58 7.97 8.65 -7.99
CA SER A 58 9.39 9.00 -8.02
C SER A 58 9.95 9.26 -9.43
N SER A 59 9.24 8.83 -10.47
CA SER A 59 9.68 8.97 -11.86
C SER A 59 9.15 10.24 -12.54
N VAL A 60 8.29 11.01 -11.87
CA VAL A 60 7.70 12.25 -12.40
C VAL A 60 8.53 13.43 -11.91
N VAL A 61 9.32 14.02 -12.81
CA VAL A 61 10.15 15.20 -12.52
C VAL A 61 9.43 16.45 -13.04
N THR A 62 9.28 17.46 -12.18
CA THR A 62 8.76 18.78 -12.56
C THR A 62 9.87 19.65 -13.13
N CYS A 63 9.64 20.27 -14.29
CA CYS A 63 10.61 21.21 -14.86
C CYS A 63 10.68 22.49 -14.00
N PRO A 64 11.85 22.89 -13.46
CA PRO A 64 11.96 24.06 -12.57
C PRO A 64 11.73 25.39 -13.29
N ARG A 65 11.79 25.41 -14.63
CA ARG A 65 11.65 26.63 -15.43
C ARG A 65 10.22 26.94 -15.84
N CYS A 66 9.44 25.92 -16.18
CA CYS A 66 8.09 26.08 -16.73
C CYS A 66 7.01 25.30 -15.96
N GLY A 67 7.38 24.56 -14.90
CA GLY A 67 6.44 23.85 -14.02
C GLY A 67 5.80 22.60 -14.63
N THR A 68 6.17 22.24 -15.86
CA THR A 68 5.57 21.11 -16.57
C THR A 68 6.05 19.78 -16.02
N LEU A 69 5.12 18.86 -15.82
CA LEU A 69 5.39 17.47 -15.42
C LEU A 69 5.98 16.72 -16.61
N THR A 70 7.17 16.15 -16.45
CA THR A 70 7.83 15.37 -17.50
C THR A 70 8.25 14.01 -16.95
N MET A 71 8.10 12.96 -17.77
CA MET A 71 8.58 11.62 -17.43
C MET A 71 9.90 11.39 -18.18
N GLN A 72 11.01 11.31 -17.44
CA GLN A 72 12.32 10.83 -17.91
C GLN A 72 12.71 11.33 -19.33
N ALA A 73 12.62 12.65 -19.56
CA ALA A 73 13.02 13.28 -20.81
C ALA A 73 14.27 14.13 -20.58
N SER A 74 15.28 14.01 -21.45
CA SER A 74 16.51 14.83 -21.41
C SER A 74 16.25 16.32 -21.64
N ARG A 75 15.15 16.65 -22.31
CA ARG A 75 14.68 18.03 -22.54
C ARG A 75 13.20 18.17 -22.27
N CYS A 76 12.81 19.29 -21.65
CA CYS A 76 11.41 19.62 -21.44
C CYS A 76 10.70 19.88 -22.77
N PRO A 77 9.58 19.18 -23.10
CA PRO A 77 8.87 19.35 -24.37
C PRO A 77 8.10 20.68 -24.48
N ALA A 78 7.84 21.36 -23.37
CA ALA A 78 7.11 22.62 -23.36
C ALA A 78 8.03 23.85 -23.51
N CYS A 79 9.20 23.83 -22.87
CA CYS A 79 10.10 24.99 -22.82
C CYS A 79 11.53 24.71 -23.31
N GLY A 80 11.84 23.49 -23.77
CA GLY A 80 13.15 23.10 -24.34
C GLY A 80 14.31 23.04 -23.35
N TYR A 81 14.05 23.22 -22.05
CA TYR A 81 15.06 23.22 -20.99
C TYR A 81 15.71 21.84 -20.84
N GLY A 82 17.04 21.77 -20.79
CA GLY A 82 17.78 20.53 -20.52
C GLY A 82 17.55 20.06 -19.10
N LEU A 83 17.00 18.87 -18.94
CA LEU A 83 16.74 18.21 -17.66
C LEU A 83 17.88 17.24 -17.29
N ASP A 84 18.86 17.07 -18.19
CA ASP A 84 20.11 16.35 -18.00
C ASP A 84 20.94 16.96 -16.86
N GLY A 85 20.66 16.56 -15.61
CA GLY A 85 21.27 17.10 -14.39
C GLY A 85 20.33 17.26 -13.20
N ALA A 86 19.02 17.05 -13.38
CA ALA A 86 18.05 17.17 -12.28
C ALA A 86 18.12 16.01 -11.25
N ASP A 87 18.81 14.91 -11.56
CA ASP A 87 19.08 13.83 -10.60
C ASP A 87 20.26 14.13 -9.63
N GLY A 88 20.85 15.33 -9.68
CA GLY A 88 22.04 15.62 -8.87
C GLY A 88 22.45 17.08 -8.71
N ALA A 89 21.53 18.05 -8.79
CA ALA A 89 21.85 19.46 -8.62
C ALA A 89 20.98 20.13 -7.55
N ASP A 90 21.10 19.64 -6.31
CA ASP A 90 20.71 20.38 -5.11
C ASP A 90 21.95 20.56 -4.21
N THR A 91 23.01 21.14 -4.79
CA THR A 91 24.14 21.74 -4.06
C THR A 91 24.71 22.90 -4.86
N THR A 92 23.92 23.97 -4.99
CA THR A 92 24.48 25.32 -5.21
C THR A 92 24.35 26.05 -3.86
N PRO A 93 25.45 26.17 -3.08
CA PRO A 93 25.42 26.95 -1.86
C PRO A 93 25.39 28.43 -2.24
N GLY A 94 24.21 29.05 -2.21
CA GLY A 94 24.14 30.50 -2.45
C GLY A 94 22.81 31.12 -2.85
N MET A 95 21.66 30.44 -2.73
CA MET A 95 20.37 31.11 -2.93
C MET A 95 19.34 30.59 -1.92
N PRO A 96 18.79 31.44 -1.02
CA PRO A 96 17.72 31.01 -0.14
C PRO A 96 16.45 30.83 -0.97
N THR A 97 16.15 29.59 -1.36
CA THR A 97 14.81 29.23 -1.82
C THR A 97 13.91 29.16 -0.58
N SER A 98 13.07 30.19 -0.39
CA SER A 98 12.10 30.23 0.70
C SER A 98 11.14 29.05 0.58
N ARG A 99 11.39 28.02 1.37
CA ARG A 99 10.49 26.90 1.58
C ARG A 99 9.25 27.44 2.29
N ALA A 100 8.05 27.20 1.76
CA ALA A 100 6.79 27.53 2.44
C ALA A 100 6.74 26.77 3.77
N GLY A 101 7.15 27.44 4.86
CA GLY A 101 7.40 26.83 6.17
C GLY A 101 8.58 27.46 6.91
N ASP A 102 9.39 28.29 6.24
CA ASP A 102 10.43 29.08 6.89
C ASP A 102 9.80 30.30 7.57
N VAL A 103 9.56 30.20 8.89
CA VAL A 103 9.12 31.31 9.74
C VAL A 103 10.31 32.24 9.95
N ILE A 104 10.27 33.40 9.30
CA ILE A 104 11.29 34.44 9.48
C ILE A 104 11.08 35.04 10.88
N ASP A 105 11.97 34.68 11.81
CA ASP A 105 11.97 35.23 13.16
C ASP A 105 12.59 36.64 13.11
N VAL A 106 11.74 37.66 13.03
CA VAL A 106 12.14 39.06 13.02
C VAL A 106 12.45 39.47 14.47
N GLN A 107 13.73 39.44 14.85
CA GLN A 107 14.17 40.13 16.06
C GLN A 107 14.16 41.63 15.83
N ALA A 108 13.17 42.31 16.41
CA ALA A 108 13.18 43.76 16.55
C ALA A 108 14.15 44.13 17.70
N SER A 109 15.35 44.60 17.37
CA SER A 109 16.16 45.33 18.34
C SER A 109 15.53 46.72 18.53
N SER A 110 14.96 46.95 19.72
CA SER A 110 14.52 48.29 20.14
C SER A 110 15.76 49.18 20.24
N VAL A 111 15.80 50.20 19.40
CA VAL A 111 16.74 51.31 19.51
C VAL A 111 16.16 52.25 20.57
N ASP A 112 16.76 52.24 21.77
CA ASP A 112 16.53 53.24 22.81
C ASP A 112 17.47 54.44 22.57
N ASP A 113 16.90 55.62 22.34
CA ASP A 113 17.50 56.96 22.49
C ASP A 113 16.50 57.84 23.27
#